data_AF-A0A7Y9EKP4-F1
#
_entry.id   AF-A0A7Y9EKP4-F1
#
_cell.length_a   1.000
_cell.length_b   1.000
_cell.length_c   1.000
_cell.angle_alpha   90.00
_cell.angle_beta   90.00
_cell.angle_gamma   90.00
#
_symmetry.space_group_name_H-M   'P 1'
#
loop_
_entity.id
_entity.type
_entity.pdbx_description
1 polymer ?
#
loop_
_entity_poly.entity_id
_entity_poly.type
_entity_poly.pdbx_seq_one_letter_code
_entity_poly.pdbx_strand_id
1 'polypeptide(L)'
;MTDRTRHLVAALTGLGLGLAALGPGLAPGFVLSYDMVFVPDPAFTRLTFGLTGVVPRHVPSDAFVTALAAVVPADAVQKLVLLAVFVMACTSAASLVPSPRLLPRLAAGVCYAWNPFVAERLLLGQWALLFGYAALPWVVAAAARTDEPGGGRRLVRSLLPAAIGGFAALAVSAMTALAVALVTAPGAGRYRAGLRVVAAAGVLSLPWLVPGALRPAGLPGDGTAVGLFAARADTPFGTLGSLLLLGGVWNGETVPSGYGAPVVATIWLVVVVVALAAYGRWCREPVWRRGAAVAAAAGFAVAALGAVAARVLEGVIDLWPGFAVLRDGQQFVAPLAVVVAVGLGVAADRAAEARWPGVAAAAVAAPVLLLPTLAWGAAGDLRSVRYPDDWARARQIIDGDPAPGDVLVLPWASYRSYPWNGGRRVLDPMPRYLHRRVVVDDAVTVGGTTVAPEDPRAVKLAPVARTGTPPAATLRDEGVRYVVVDAEPGANRPSGAATEVLRGPDLVVYRIDGAGGGVRDAVPVAPVVAAWVLTGLAVFWSIAASRTTLSFPLLGGIKPRRPHPRRRTP
;
A
#
# COMPACT_ATOMS: atom_id res chain seq x y z
N MET A 1 -31.57 2.66 15.08
CA MET A 1 -30.73 1.83 14.19
C MET A 1 -29.90 0.86 15.04
N THR A 2 -29.83 -0.40 14.63
CA THR A 2 -28.93 -1.38 15.25
C THR A 2 -27.48 -1.09 14.82
N ASP A 3 -26.49 -1.61 15.56
CA ASP A 3 -25.07 -1.47 15.16
C ASP A 3 -24.78 -2.09 13.79
N ARG A 4 -25.50 -3.15 13.41
CA ARG A 4 -25.40 -3.74 12.06
C ARG A 4 -25.81 -2.73 10.99
N THR A 5 -26.93 -2.04 11.17
CA THR A 5 -27.39 -1.02 10.23
C THR A 5 -26.36 0.13 10.11
N ARG A 6 -25.74 0.54 11.22
CA ARG A 6 -24.74 1.62 11.21
C ARG A 6 -23.49 1.25 10.41
N HIS A 7 -22.98 0.04 10.58
CA HIS A 7 -21.82 -0.44 9.82
C HIS A 7 -22.15 -0.63 8.34
N LEU A 8 -23.35 -1.10 8.02
CA LEU A 8 -23.80 -1.19 6.63
C LEU A 8 -23.84 0.17 5.96
N VAL A 9 -24.37 1.21 6.62
CA VAL A 9 -24.39 2.57 6.04
C VAL A 9 -22.97 3.09 5.80
N ALA A 10 -22.05 2.91 6.75
CA ALA A 10 -20.65 3.30 6.54
C ALA A 10 -19.99 2.54 5.38
N ALA A 11 -20.26 1.24 5.24
CA ALA A 11 -19.77 0.43 4.14
C ALA A 11 -20.32 0.90 2.79
N LEU A 12 -21.62 1.19 2.71
CA LEU A 12 -22.26 1.73 1.51
C LEU A 12 -21.76 3.14 1.16
N THR A 13 -21.52 3.98 2.16
CA THR A 13 -20.88 5.29 1.95
C THR A 13 -19.47 5.12 1.40
N GLY A 14 -18.67 4.23 1.99
CA GLY A 14 -17.34 3.90 1.47
C GLY A 14 -17.37 3.36 0.04
N LEU A 15 -18.35 2.51 -0.29
CA LEU A 15 -18.56 2.04 -1.66
C LEU A 15 -18.87 3.21 -2.61
N GLY A 16 -19.79 4.10 -2.22
CA GLY A 16 -20.09 5.31 -3.00
C GLY A 16 -18.88 6.20 -3.23
N LEU A 17 -18.05 6.41 -2.20
CA LEU A 17 -16.79 7.15 -2.31
C LEU A 17 -15.81 6.44 -3.24
N GLY A 18 -15.65 5.12 -3.13
CA GLY A 18 -14.77 4.36 -4.03
C GLY A 18 -15.24 4.40 -5.49
N LEU A 19 -16.56 4.30 -5.72
CA LEU A 19 -17.15 4.45 -7.05
C LEU A 19 -16.89 5.84 -7.63
N ALA A 20 -17.06 6.89 -6.80
CA ALA A 20 -16.78 8.26 -7.20
C ALA A 20 -15.28 8.48 -7.47
N ALA A 21 -14.40 7.95 -6.63
CA ALA A 21 -12.95 8.12 -6.75
C ALA A 21 -12.37 7.39 -7.97
N LEU A 22 -12.86 6.18 -8.27
CA LEU A 22 -12.38 5.40 -9.42
C LEU A 22 -13.04 5.81 -10.74
N GLY A 23 -14.32 6.20 -10.73
CA GLY A 23 -15.05 6.73 -11.89
C GLY A 23 -14.79 5.95 -13.20
N PRO A 24 -14.17 6.56 -14.22
CA PRO A 24 -13.85 5.91 -15.50
C PRO A 24 -12.88 4.72 -15.38
N GLY A 25 -12.11 4.63 -14.29
CA GLY A 25 -11.25 3.47 -13.97
C GLY A 25 -12.01 2.17 -13.72
N LEU A 26 -13.33 2.22 -13.50
CA LEU A 26 -14.17 1.03 -13.30
C LEU A 26 -14.54 0.31 -14.60
N ALA A 27 -14.30 0.93 -15.77
CA ALA A 27 -14.55 0.29 -17.05
C ALA A 27 -13.70 -1.00 -17.24
N PRO A 28 -14.09 -1.93 -18.13
CA PRO A 28 -13.34 -3.17 -18.38
C PRO A 28 -11.88 -2.91 -18.78
N GLY A 29 -10.94 -3.65 -18.20
CA GLY A 29 -9.50 -3.34 -18.27
C GLY A 29 -8.90 -2.91 -16.93
N PHE A 30 -7.63 -2.51 -16.94
CA PHE A 30 -6.81 -2.23 -15.77
C PHE A 30 -6.60 -0.73 -15.58
N VAL A 31 -6.47 -0.29 -14.33
CA VAL A 31 -5.97 1.06 -14.03
C VAL A 31 -4.47 0.94 -13.79
N LEU A 32 -3.66 1.53 -14.66
CA LEU A 32 -2.19 1.44 -14.58
C LEU A 32 -1.59 2.82 -14.28
N SER A 33 -0.95 2.94 -13.12
CA SER A 33 -0.30 4.18 -12.66
C SER A 33 0.79 3.86 -11.66
N TYR A 34 2.02 4.29 -11.93
CA TYR A 34 3.20 4.07 -11.08
C TYR A 34 3.29 2.63 -10.56
N ASP A 35 3.11 2.41 -9.25
CA ASP A 35 3.23 1.11 -8.60
C ASP A 35 2.00 0.20 -8.82
N MET A 36 0.89 0.76 -9.31
CA MET A 36 -0.35 0.03 -9.59
C MET A 36 -0.24 -0.69 -10.92
N VAL A 37 0.40 -1.85 -10.87
CA VAL A 37 0.56 -2.74 -12.03
C VAL A 37 -0.13 -4.05 -11.76
N PHE A 38 -1.26 -4.25 -12.45
CA PHE A 38 -1.99 -5.51 -12.53
C PHE A 38 -1.91 -5.99 -13.98
N VAL A 39 -1.89 -7.31 -14.17
CA VAL A 39 -1.76 -7.95 -15.49
C VAL A 39 -2.90 -8.94 -15.70
N PRO A 40 -3.30 -9.22 -16.94
CA PRO A 40 -4.18 -10.34 -17.25
C PRO A 40 -3.46 -11.66 -16.96
N ASP A 41 -4.22 -12.65 -16.48
CA ASP A 41 -3.75 -14.02 -16.20
C ASP A 41 -2.43 -14.10 -15.41
N PRO A 42 -2.29 -13.42 -14.26
CA PRO A 42 -1.06 -13.49 -13.48
C PRO A 42 -0.81 -14.94 -13.03
N ALA A 43 0.46 -15.35 -13.00
CA ALA A 43 0.87 -16.68 -12.55
C ALA A 43 1.67 -16.63 -11.24
N PHE A 44 1.68 -17.76 -10.53
CA PHE A 44 2.57 -17.96 -9.38
C PHE A 44 3.98 -18.25 -9.88
N THR A 45 4.83 -17.23 -9.90
CA THR A 45 6.23 -17.33 -10.34
C THR A 45 7.17 -17.25 -9.14
N ARG A 46 8.47 -17.41 -9.40
CA ARG A 46 9.51 -17.15 -8.38
C ARG A 46 9.46 -15.72 -7.86
N LEU A 47 9.12 -14.75 -8.72
CA LEU A 47 8.97 -13.35 -8.33
C LEU A 47 7.87 -13.22 -7.28
N THR A 48 6.71 -13.84 -7.49
CA THR A 48 5.54 -13.80 -6.60
C THR A 48 5.85 -14.17 -5.14
N PHE A 49 6.85 -15.01 -4.91
CA PHE A 49 7.27 -15.47 -3.58
C PHE A 49 8.59 -14.86 -3.09
N GLY A 50 9.14 -13.87 -3.78
CA GLY A 50 10.41 -13.23 -3.41
C GLY A 50 11.62 -14.12 -3.61
N LEU A 51 11.56 -15.07 -4.55
CA LEU A 51 12.64 -16.03 -4.83
C LEU A 51 13.62 -15.54 -5.91
N THR A 52 13.50 -14.28 -6.34
CA THR A 52 14.37 -13.62 -7.32
C THR A 52 15.41 -12.74 -6.61
N GLY A 53 16.27 -12.05 -7.38
CA GLY A 53 17.29 -11.15 -6.83
C GLY A 53 16.76 -9.80 -6.33
N VAL A 54 15.49 -9.49 -6.61
CA VAL A 54 14.84 -8.22 -6.26
C VAL A 54 14.39 -8.22 -4.79
N VAL A 55 14.43 -7.07 -4.13
CA VAL A 55 13.86 -6.92 -2.77
C VAL A 55 12.35 -7.22 -2.81
N PRO A 56 11.83 -8.13 -1.98
CA PRO A 56 10.45 -8.65 -2.08
C PRO A 56 9.39 -7.68 -1.53
N ARG A 57 9.33 -6.45 -2.06
CA ARG A 57 8.40 -5.38 -1.61
C ARG A 57 6.94 -5.69 -1.98
N HIS A 58 6.74 -6.41 -3.07
CA HIS A 58 5.45 -6.87 -3.61
C HIS A 58 4.97 -8.18 -2.98
N VAL A 59 5.71 -8.74 -2.02
CA VAL A 59 5.30 -9.96 -1.31
C VAL A 59 4.63 -9.55 0.01
N PRO A 60 3.44 -10.07 0.34
CA PRO A 60 2.65 -11.09 -0.36
C PRO A 60 1.58 -10.52 -1.31
N SER A 61 1.59 -9.21 -1.62
CA SER A 61 0.51 -8.56 -2.38
C SER A 61 0.28 -9.21 -3.75
N ASP A 62 1.34 -9.53 -4.48
CA ASP A 62 1.22 -10.16 -5.80
C ASP A 62 0.67 -11.59 -5.67
N ALA A 63 1.13 -12.36 -4.68
CA ALA A 63 0.61 -13.71 -4.44
C ALA A 63 -0.89 -13.70 -4.10
N PHE A 64 -1.33 -12.71 -3.32
CA PHE A 64 -2.73 -12.53 -2.99
C PHE A 64 -3.57 -12.18 -4.23
N VAL A 65 -3.09 -11.26 -5.07
CA VAL A 65 -3.76 -10.90 -6.32
C VAL A 65 -3.81 -12.08 -7.27
N THR A 66 -2.71 -12.80 -7.46
CA THR A 66 -2.66 -14.03 -8.28
C THR A 66 -3.63 -15.09 -7.78
N ALA A 67 -3.75 -15.29 -6.46
CA ALA A 67 -4.69 -16.24 -5.88
C ALA A 67 -6.16 -15.86 -6.16
N LEU A 68 -6.51 -14.58 -6.07
CA LEU A 68 -7.86 -14.12 -6.43
C LEU A 68 -8.11 -14.22 -7.93
N ALA A 69 -7.09 -13.92 -8.74
CA ALA A 69 -7.15 -13.94 -10.20
C ALA A 69 -7.34 -15.36 -10.77
N ALA A 70 -7.07 -16.41 -9.98
CA ALA A 70 -7.34 -17.79 -10.36
C ALA A 70 -8.84 -18.12 -10.52
N VAL A 71 -9.73 -17.32 -9.92
CA VAL A 71 -11.18 -17.55 -9.92
C VAL A 71 -12.01 -16.36 -10.40
N VAL A 72 -11.43 -15.15 -10.38
CA VAL A 72 -12.07 -13.91 -10.83
C VAL A 72 -11.15 -13.25 -11.85
N PRO A 73 -11.66 -12.67 -12.95
CA PRO A 73 -10.82 -11.92 -13.89
C PRO A 73 -9.93 -10.89 -13.18
N ALA A 74 -8.64 -10.84 -13.53
CA ALA A 74 -7.65 -10.04 -12.80
C ALA A 74 -7.98 -8.53 -12.78
N ASP A 75 -8.66 -8.02 -13.81
CA ASP A 75 -9.10 -6.64 -13.89
C ASP A 75 -10.26 -6.35 -12.91
N ALA A 76 -11.15 -7.31 -12.72
CA ALA A 76 -12.19 -7.27 -11.69
C ALA A 76 -11.58 -7.40 -10.28
N VAL A 77 -10.56 -8.25 -10.09
CA VAL A 77 -9.81 -8.34 -8.82
C VAL A 77 -9.23 -6.98 -8.43
N GLN A 78 -8.59 -6.28 -9.38
CA GLN A 78 -8.06 -4.95 -9.13
C GLN A 78 -9.15 -3.99 -8.63
N LYS A 79 -10.28 -3.91 -9.34
CA LYS A 79 -11.40 -3.01 -8.99
C LYS A 79 -11.98 -3.36 -7.63
N LEU A 80 -12.15 -4.65 -7.33
CA LEU A 80 -12.66 -5.11 -6.04
C LEU A 80 -11.72 -4.74 -4.89
N VAL A 81 -10.41 -4.90 -5.06
CA VAL A 81 -9.41 -4.51 -4.06
C VAL A 81 -9.41 -3.00 -3.84
N LEU A 82 -9.44 -2.19 -4.91
CA LEU A 82 -9.49 -0.74 -4.81
C LEU A 82 -10.78 -0.26 -4.13
N LEU A 83 -11.94 -0.82 -4.49
CA LEU A 83 -13.20 -0.49 -3.81
C LEU A 83 -13.19 -0.94 -2.34
N ALA A 84 -12.59 -2.08 -2.03
CA ALA A 84 -12.47 -2.59 -0.67
C ALA A 84 -11.67 -1.63 0.23
N VAL A 85 -10.66 -0.92 -0.29
CA VAL A 85 -9.94 0.13 0.46
C VAL A 85 -10.92 1.17 1.00
N PHE A 86 -11.78 1.75 0.15
CA PHE A 86 -12.73 2.79 0.58
C PHE A 86 -13.81 2.25 1.52
N VAL A 87 -14.34 1.06 1.24
CA VAL A 87 -15.33 0.39 2.11
C VAL A 87 -14.76 0.14 3.50
N MET A 88 -13.54 -0.42 3.58
CA MET A 88 -12.89 -0.70 4.85
C MET A 88 -12.49 0.58 5.57
N ALA A 89 -11.91 1.57 4.89
CA ALA A 89 -11.50 2.84 5.49
C ALA A 89 -12.71 3.56 6.13
N CYS A 90 -13.81 3.67 5.38
CA CYS A 90 -15.01 4.32 5.89
C CYS A 90 -15.59 3.56 7.09
N THR A 91 -15.70 2.23 6.98
CA THR A 91 -16.27 1.38 8.04
C THR A 91 -15.40 1.35 9.30
N SER A 92 -14.08 1.25 9.15
CA SER A 92 -13.15 1.11 10.26
C SER A 92 -13.06 2.40 11.07
N ALA A 93 -12.93 3.56 10.41
CA ALA A 93 -12.92 4.85 11.09
C ALA A 93 -14.28 5.18 11.75
N ALA A 94 -15.39 4.91 11.05
CA ALA A 94 -16.73 5.05 11.60
C ALA A 94 -16.93 4.19 12.86
N SER A 95 -16.33 3.00 12.90
CA SER A 95 -16.41 2.08 14.04
C SER A 95 -15.71 2.58 15.30
N LEU A 96 -14.71 3.46 15.14
CA LEU A 96 -13.90 3.96 16.24
C LEU A 96 -14.52 5.18 16.94
N VAL A 97 -15.47 5.88 16.30
CA VAL A 97 -16.14 7.03 16.91
C VAL A 97 -17.08 6.58 18.04
N PRO A 98 -16.90 7.07 19.28
CA PRO A 98 -17.70 6.68 20.44
C PRO A 98 -19.06 7.43 20.48
N SER A 99 -19.82 7.37 19.39
CA SER A 99 -21.15 7.99 19.26
C SER A 99 -22.17 7.00 18.69
N PRO A 100 -23.42 6.99 19.21
CA PRO A 100 -24.51 6.19 18.63
C PRO A 100 -25.13 6.85 17.38
N ARG A 101 -24.75 8.10 17.05
CA ARG A 101 -25.35 8.86 15.95
C ARG A 101 -24.67 8.54 14.63
N LEU A 102 -25.43 8.63 13.54
CA LEU A 102 -24.94 8.29 12.21
C LEU A 102 -23.96 9.33 11.66
N LEU A 103 -24.35 10.62 11.67
CA LEU A 103 -23.53 11.70 11.07
C LEU A 103 -22.11 11.78 11.66
N PRO A 104 -21.89 11.71 12.99
CA PRO A 104 -20.55 11.66 13.57
C PRO A 104 -19.67 10.52 13.04
N ARG A 105 -20.27 9.34 12.89
CA ARG A 105 -19.57 8.15 12.38
C ARG A 105 -19.24 8.30 10.91
N LEU A 106 -20.18 8.84 10.11
CA LEU A 106 -19.95 9.14 8.71
C LEU A 106 -18.92 10.25 8.50
N ALA A 107 -18.88 11.28 9.36
CA ALA A 107 -17.87 12.34 9.26
C ALA A 107 -16.45 11.77 9.41
N ALA A 108 -16.25 10.87 10.38
CA ALA A 108 -14.98 10.15 10.50
C ALA A 108 -14.73 9.21 9.32
N GLY A 109 -15.73 8.42 8.91
CA GLY A 109 -15.61 7.48 7.80
C GLY A 109 -15.24 8.15 6.47
N VAL A 110 -15.93 9.24 6.12
CA VAL A 110 -15.67 10.01 4.89
C VAL A 110 -14.32 10.71 4.98
N CYS A 111 -13.98 11.36 6.09
CA CYS A 111 -12.68 12.01 6.26
C CYS A 111 -11.51 11.02 6.19
N TYR A 112 -11.67 9.79 6.68
CA TYR A 112 -10.62 8.77 6.60
C TYR A 112 -10.50 8.16 5.20
N ALA A 113 -11.62 7.97 4.49
CA ALA A 113 -11.63 7.39 3.16
C ALA A 113 -11.33 8.40 2.03
N TRP A 114 -11.54 9.70 2.27
CA TRP A 114 -11.39 10.78 1.30
C TRP A 114 -10.55 11.91 1.89
N ASN A 115 -9.24 11.83 1.73
CA ASN A 115 -8.29 12.83 2.19
C ASN A 115 -7.03 12.84 1.31
N PRO A 116 -6.12 13.83 1.46
CA PRO A 116 -4.92 13.96 0.62
C PRO A 116 -4.02 12.72 0.65
N PHE A 117 -3.85 12.08 1.81
CA PHE A 117 -3.09 10.83 1.93
C PHE A 117 -3.62 9.74 1.01
N VAL A 118 -4.95 9.53 1.02
CA VAL A 118 -5.57 8.51 0.17
C VAL A 118 -5.42 8.87 -1.30
N ALA A 119 -5.61 10.14 -1.67
CA ALA A 119 -5.51 10.59 -3.05
C ALA A 119 -4.10 10.41 -3.63
N GLU A 120 -3.08 10.93 -2.93
CA GLU A 120 -1.69 10.87 -3.37
C GLU A 120 -1.20 9.41 -3.47
N ARG A 121 -1.54 8.57 -2.48
CA ARG A 121 -1.14 7.15 -2.49
C ARG A 121 -1.88 6.32 -3.53
N LEU A 122 -3.11 6.68 -3.86
CA LEU A 122 -3.87 6.03 -4.93
C LEU A 122 -3.28 6.39 -6.30
N LEU A 123 -2.94 7.67 -6.53
CA LEU A 123 -2.30 8.14 -7.76
C LEU A 123 -0.89 7.56 -7.95
N LEU A 124 -0.12 7.44 -6.86
CA LEU A 124 1.17 6.74 -6.84
C LEU A 124 1.03 5.21 -7.00
N GLY A 125 -0.19 4.69 -6.98
CA GLY A 125 -0.49 3.29 -7.21
C GLY A 125 -0.22 2.35 -6.04
N GLN A 126 -0.04 2.90 -4.83
CA GLN A 126 0.30 2.16 -3.62
C GLN A 126 -0.94 1.57 -2.93
N TRP A 127 -1.74 0.83 -3.70
CA TRP A 127 -2.96 0.18 -3.23
C TRP A 127 -2.71 -0.77 -2.06
N ALA A 128 -1.54 -1.43 -2.03
CA ALA A 128 -1.13 -2.37 -0.99
C ALA A 128 -0.96 -1.66 0.37
N LEU A 129 -0.32 -0.49 0.39
CA LEU A 129 -0.23 0.38 1.56
C LEU A 129 -1.61 0.87 1.99
N LEU A 130 -2.43 1.32 1.04
CA LEU A 130 -3.79 1.78 1.30
C LEU A 130 -4.70 0.69 1.87
N PHE A 131 -4.49 -0.57 1.50
CA PHE A 131 -5.23 -1.71 2.05
C PHE A 131 -4.94 -1.90 3.55
N GLY A 132 -3.67 -1.76 3.97
CA GLY A 132 -3.30 -1.73 5.38
C GLY A 132 -3.80 -0.48 6.11
N TYR A 133 -3.66 0.70 5.50
CA TYR A 133 -4.21 1.96 6.01
C TYR A 133 -5.70 1.84 6.30
N ALA A 134 -6.50 1.32 5.37
CA ALA A 134 -7.94 1.21 5.51
C ALA A 134 -8.38 0.39 6.74
N ALA A 135 -7.56 -0.53 7.23
CA ALA A 135 -7.81 -1.33 8.42
C ALA A 135 -7.20 -0.76 9.72
N LEU A 136 -6.38 0.29 9.63
CA LEU A 136 -5.63 0.83 10.77
C LEU A 136 -6.51 1.24 11.97
N PRO A 137 -7.72 1.82 11.80
CA PRO A 137 -8.62 2.04 12.93
C PRO A 137 -9.02 0.75 13.68
N TRP A 138 -9.20 -0.38 12.97
CA TRP A 138 -9.41 -1.67 13.60
C TRP A 138 -8.17 -2.18 14.33
N VAL A 139 -6.98 -1.94 13.77
CA VAL A 139 -5.70 -2.25 14.43
C VAL A 139 -5.56 -1.48 15.73
N VAL A 140 -5.86 -0.18 15.74
CA VAL A 140 -5.88 0.65 16.97
C VAL A 140 -6.82 0.04 18.00
N ALA A 141 -8.04 -0.32 17.59
CA ALA A 141 -9.03 -0.89 18.49
C ALA A 141 -8.59 -2.26 19.06
N ALA A 142 -7.98 -3.12 18.23
CA ALA A 142 -7.52 -4.46 18.61
C ALA A 142 -6.27 -4.41 19.49
N ALA A 143 -5.29 -3.56 19.16
CA ALA A 143 -4.05 -3.38 19.89
C ALA A 143 -4.30 -2.93 21.34
N ALA A 144 -5.28 -2.05 21.53
CA ALA A 144 -5.66 -1.55 22.85
C ALA A 144 -6.30 -2.62 23.76
N ARG A 145 -6.73 -3.76 23.20
CA ARG A 145 -7.42 -4.86 23.88
C ARG A 145 -6.72 -6.20 23.69
N THR A 146 -5.39 -6.18 23.57
CA THR A 146 -4.59 -7.37 23.35
C THR A 146 -4.54 -8.29 24.56
N ASP A 147 -4.75 -7.75 25.77
CA ASP A 147 -4.77 -8.44 27.06
C ASP A 147 -6.04 -9.28 27.29
N GLU A 148 -7.17 -8.84 26.73
CA GLU A 148 -8.45 -9.53 26.79
C GLU A 148 -8.40 -10.96 26.19
N PRO A 149 -9.32 -11.87 26.60
CA PRO A 149 -9.46 -13.19 25.99
C PRO A 149 -9.64 -13.09 24.47
N GLY A 150 -8.78 -13.79 23.72
CA GLY A 150 -8.77 -13.76 22.26
C GLY A 150 -8.21 -12.47 21.62
N GLY A 151 -7.62 -11.57 22.41
CA GLY A 151 -7.03 -10.31 21.94
C GLY A 151 -5.96 -10.51 20.86
N GLY A 152 -5.08 -11.50 21.03
CA GLY A 152 -4.09 -11.85 20.00
C GLY A 152 -4.71 -12.26 18.65
N ARG A 153 -5.79 -13.06 18.67
CA ARG A 153 -6.53 -13.44 17.45
C ARG A 153 -7.21 -12.25 16.81
N ARG A 154 -7.75 -11.31 17.60
CA ARG A 154 -8.33 -10.07 17.08
C ARG A 154 -7.26 -9.20 16.43
N LEU A 155 -6.10 -9.08 17.06
CA LEU A 155 -4.97 -8.33 16.52
C LEU A 155 -4.50 -8.90 15.18
N VAL A 156 -4.24 -10.21 15.11
CA VAL A 156 -3.84 -10.86 13.85
C VAL A 156 -4.87 -10.61 12.75
N ARG A 157 -6.17 -10.78 13.04
CA ARG A 157 -7.25 -10.49 12.06
C ARG A 157 -7.27 -9.03 11.60
N SER A 158 -7.08 -8.08 12.51
CA SER A 158 -7.03 -6.65 12.15
C SER A 158 -5.80 -6.28 11.32
N LEU A 159 -4.70 -7.04 11.46
CA LEU A 159 -3.47 -6.84 10.71
C LEU A 159 -3.49 -7.53 9.33
N LEU A 160 -4.50 -8.36 9.00
CA LEU A 160 -4.52 -9.09 7.72
C LEU A 160 -4.44 -8.17 6.49
N PRO A 161 -5.17 -7.05 6.41
CA PRO A 161 -5.04 -6.16 5.25
C PRO A 161 -3.63 -5.57 5.13
N ALA A 162 -2.98 -5.24 6.25
CA ALA A 162 -1.60 -4.79 6.26
C ALA A 162 -0.61 -5.92 5.90
N ALA A 163 -0.85 -7.15 6.37
CA ALA A 163 -0.05 -8.31 6.02
C ALA A 163 -0.12 -8.61 4.51
N ILE A 164 -1.31 -8.53 3.92
CA ILE A 164 -1.52 -8.63 2.46
C ILE A 164 -0.78 -7.51 1.73
N GLY A 165 -0.86 -6.29 2.26
CA GLY A 165 -0.16 -5.12 1.73
C GLY A 165 1.37 -5.17 1.81
N GLY A 166 1.93 -6.14 2.53
CA GLY A 166 3.38 -6.36 2.61
C GLY A 166 4.11 -5.38 3.53
N PHE A 167 5.36 -5.11 3.18
CA PHE A 167 6.35 -4.48 4.07
C PHE A 167 5.93 -3.10 4.61
N ALA A 168 5.61 -2.15 3.74
CA ALA A 168 5.26 -0.78 4.12
C ALA A 168 3.98 -0.72 4.97
N ALA A 169 2.96 -1.46 4.55
CA ALA A 169 1.67 -1.53 5.23
C ALA A 169 1.79 -2.12 6.65
N LEU A 170 2.57 -3.21 6.81
CA LEU A 170 2.84 -3.79 8.12
C LEU A 170 3.73 -2.89 8.99
N ALA A 171 4.72 -2.20 8.45
CA ALA A 171 5.57 -1.31 9.23
C ALA A 171 4.74 -0.21 9.92
N VAL A 172 3.89 0.47 9.16
CA VAL A 172 2.97 1.51 9.68
C VAL A 172 1.99 0.93 10.71
N SER A 173 1.39 -0.22 10.40
CA SER A 173 0.39 -0.86 11.27
C SER A 173 0.98 -1.41 12.57
N ALA A 174 2.17 -2.01 12.49
CA ALA A 174 2.89 -2.57 13.64
C ALA A 174 3.39 -1.47 14.58
N MET A 175 3.94 -0.37 14.03
CA MET A 175 4.33 0.80 14.82
C MET A 175 3.12 1.39 15.58
N THR A 176 1.99 1.51 14.88
CA THR A 176 0.73 2.00 15.47
C THR A 176 0.24 1.07 16.56
N ALA A 177 0.16 -0.23 16.27
CA ALA A 177 -0.29 -1.24 17.23
C ALA A 177 0.61 -1.29 18.46
N LEU A 178 1.93 -1.15 18.28
CA LEU A 178 2.90 -1.17 19.36
C LEU A 178 2.75 0.05 20.27
N ALA A 179 2.70 1.25 19.69
CA ALA A 179 2.46 2.48 20.44
C ALA A 179 1.15 2.42 21.22
N VAL A 180 0.07 1.91 20.61
CA VAL A 180 -1.20 1.72 21.29
C VAL A 180 -1.07 0.71 22.43
N ALA A 181 -0.61 -0.50 22.17
CA ALA A 181 -0.52 -1.57 23.17
C ALA A 181 0.35 -1.20 24.39
N LEU A 182 1.46 -0.49 24.17
CA LEU A 182 2.37 -0.06 25.25
C LEU A 182 1.76 1.04 26.14
N VAL A 183 0.94 1.92 25.57
CA VAL A 183 0.32 3.04 26.29
C VAL A 183 -0.95 2.61 27.02
N THR A 184 -1.69 1.65 26.47
CA THR A 184 -3.01 1.26 27.00
C THR A 184 -2.92 0.23 28.13
N ALA A 185 -1.95 -0.67 28.08
CA ALA A 185 -1.82 -1.74 29.07
C ALA A 185 -1.13 -1.25 30.37
N PRO A 186 -1.72 -1.51 31.55
CA PRO A 186 -1.17 -1.06 32.82
C PRO A 186 0.01 -1.93 33.30
N GLY A 187 0.93 -1.32 34.04
CA GLY A 187 2.02 -2.01 34.75
C GLY A 187 2.80 -3.00 33.88
N ALA A 188 3.06 -4.20 34.42
CA ALA A 188 3.77 -5.28 33.72
C ALA A 188 2.99 -5.86 32.51
N GLY A 189 1.70 -5.57 32.38
CA GLY A 189 0.88 -5.99 31.23
C GLY A 189 1.35 -5.37 29.90
N ARG A 190 1.99 -4.20 29.95
CA ARG A 190 2.52 -3.49 28.77
C ARG A 190 3.52 -4.33 27.97
N TYR A 191 4.41 -5.03 28.65
CA TYR A 191 5.44 -5.82 27.98
C TYR A 191 4.84 -7.03 27.29
N ARG A 192 3.82 -7.66 27.90
CA ARG A 192 3.08 -8.77 27.29
C ARG A 192 2.26 -8.30 26.07
N ALA A 193 1.63 -7.13 26.17
CA ALA A 193 0.88 -6.52 25.07
C ALA A 193 1.82 -6.18 23.90
N GLY A 194 2.96 -5.52 24.19
CA GLY A 194 3.99 -5.22 23.20
C GLY A 194 4.56 -6.49 22.56
N LEU A 195 4.90 -7.52 23.34
CA LEU A 195 5.39 -8.80 22.82
C LEU A 195 4.37 -9.47 21.91
N ARG A 196 3.07 -9.42 22.23
CA ARG A 196 2.01 -9.95 21.35
C ARG A 196 1.95 -9.20 20.03
N VAL A 197 2.13 -7.89 20.03
CA VAL A 197 2.19 -7.08 18.80
C VAL A 197 3.42 -7.43 17.98
N VAL A 198 4.60 -7.46 18.60
CA VAL A 198 5.85 -7.81 17.92
C VAL A 198 5.79 -9.23 17.34
N ALA A 199 5.27 -10.20 18.09
CA ALA A 199 5.10 -11.57 17.61
C ALA A 199 4.11 -11.65 16.44
N ALA A 200 2.95 -10.97 16.54
CA ALA A 200 1.96 -10.96 15.47
C ALA A 200 2.51 -10.31 14.19
N ALA A 201 3.14 -9.13 14.31
CA ALA A 201 3.77 -8.45 13.20
C ALA A 201 4.91 -9.29 12.62
N GLY A 202 5.80 -9.83 13.44
CA GLY A 202 6.93 -10.66 13.01
C GLY A 202 6.48 -11.89 12.21
N VAL A 203 5.47 -12.62 12.69
CA VAL A 203 4.94 -13.81 11.98
C VAL A 203 4.25 -13.42 10.67
N LEU A 204 3.52 -12.30 10.63
CA LEU A 204 2.87 -11.81 9.40
C LEU A 204 3.87 -11.23 8.39
N SER A 205 5.06 -10.83 8.85
CA SER A 205 6.16 -10.31 8.03
C SER A 205 7.03 -11.39 7.40
N LEU A 206 7.00 -12.64 7.90
CA LEU A 206 7.85 -13.73 7.42
C LEU A 206 7.85 -13.92 5.88
N PRO A 207 6.73 -13.78 5.15
CA PRO A 207 6.69 -14.01 3.70
C PRO A 207 7.62 -13.11 2.89
N TRP A 208 7.90 -11.89 3.36
CA TRP A 208 8.85 -10.96 2.72
C TRP A 208 10.15 -10.82 3.52
N LEU A 209 10.12 -11.00 4.84
CA LEU A 209 11.29 -10.87 5.71
C LEU A 209 12.31 -11.98 5.45
N VAL A 210 11.84 -13.23 5.33
CA VAL A 210 12.71 -14.39 5.10
C VAL A 210 13.40 -14.31 3.73
N PRO A 211 12.70 -14.13 2.59
CA PRO A 211 13.39 -13.97 1.33
C PRO A 211 14.25 -12.71 1.26
N GLY A 212 13.84 -11.61 1.89
CA GLY A 212 14.64 -10.38 1.95
C GLY A 212 15.95 -10.56 2.72
N ALA A 213 15.93 -11.28 3.84
CA ALA A 213 17.11 -11.56 4.65
C ALA A 213 18.05 -12.60 4.02
N LEU A 214 17.50 -13.54 3.25
CA LEU A 214 18.24 -14.60 2.57
C LEU A 214 18.69 -14.22 1.15
N ARG A 215 18.48 -12.96 0.73
CA ARG A 215 18.91 -12.46 -0.56
C ARG A 215 20.45 -12.45 -0.63
N PRO A 216 21.08 -13.08 -1.64
CA PRO A 216 22.54 -13.16 -1.74
C PRO A 216 23.24 -11.79 -1.77
N ALA A 217 22.59 -10.79 -2.37
CA ALA A 217 23.11 -9.42 -2.47
C ALA A 217 22.83 -8.54 -1.23
N GLY A 218 22.36 -9.13 -0.12
CA GLY A 218 22.04 -8.39 1.10
C GLY A 218 20.77 -7.54 0.96
N LEU A 219 20.68 -6.40 1.67
CA LEU A 219 19.69 -5.35 1.45
C LEU A 219 20.40 -4.10 0.90
N PRO A 220 19.82 -3.34 -0.04
CA PRO A 220 20.49 -2.20 -0.66
C PRO A 220 20.61 -1.06 0.36
N GLY A 221 21.84 -0.57 0.58
CA GLY A 221 22.19 0.33 1.68
C GLY A 221 22.31 1.82 1.33
N ASP A 222 21.78 2.28 0.19
CA ASP A 222 22.01 3.66 -0.28
C ASP A 222 21.24 4.70 0.58
N GLY A 223 21.81 5.06 1.74
CA GLY A 223 21.29 6.10 2.63
C GLY A 223 21.18 7.47 1.95
N THR A 224 22.02 7.76 0.96
CA THR A 224 22.04 9.04 0.22
C THR A 224 20.74 9.35 -0.54
N ALA A 225 19.86 8.37 -0.70
CA ALA A 225 18.56 8.54 -1.37
C ALA A 225 17.48 9.17 -0.46
N VAL A 226 17.74 9.47 0.82
CA VAL A 226 16.73 10.05 1.73
C VAL A 226 16.08 11.31 1.16
N GLY A 227 16.87 12.25 0.65
CA GLY A 227 16.34 13.51 0.09
C GLY A 227 15.45 13.33 -1.16
N LEU A 228 15.59 12.21 -1.88
CA LEU A 228 14.79 11.93 -3.07
C LEU A 228 13.35 11.51 -2.72
N PHE A 229 13.19 10.82 -1.60
CA PHE A 229 11.93 10.23 -1.15
C PHE A 229 11.34 10.93 0.09
N ALA A 230 12.05 11.90 0.67
CA ALA A 230 11.56 12.70 1.78
C ALA A 230 10.26 13.43 1.41
N ALA A 231 9.40 13.62 2.42
CA ALA A 231 8.17 14.38 2.25
C ALA A 231 8.46 15.79 1.71
N ARG A 232 7.58 16.29 0.84
CA ARG A 232 7.70 17.60 0.21
C ARG A 232 6.49 18.47 0.51
N ALA A 233 6.66 19.78 0.38
CA ALA A 233 5.55 20.71 0.53
C ALA A 233 4.65 20.63 -0.71
N ASP A 234 3.37 20.40 -0.51
CA ASP A 234 2.31 20.50 -1.53
C ASP A 234 1.26 21.56 -1.15
N THR A 235 1.43 22.21 0.01
CA THR A 235 0.63 23.33 0.49
C THR A 235 1.51 24.54 0.86
N PRO A 236 0.94 25.75 1.03
CA PRO A 236 1.69 26.96 1.41
C PRO A 236 2.29 26.92 2.83
N PHE A 237 2.03 25.86 3.61
CA PHE A 237 2.46 25.72 4.99
C PHE A 237 3.79 24.94 5.14
N GLY A 238 4.51 24.75 4.03
CA GLY A 238 5.75 23.97 4.00
C GLY A 238 5.52 22.46 4.21
N THR A 239 6.61 21.70 4.31
CA THR A 239 6.53 20.23 4.40
C THR A 239 5.82 19.75 5.65
N LEU A 240 6.10 20.34 6.82
CA LEU A 240 5.46 19.93 8.08
C LEU A 240 3.96 20.26 8.09
N GLY A 241 3.58 21.41 7.53
CA GLY A 241 2.17 21.75 7.35
C GLY A 241 1.48 20.78 6.39
N SER A 242 2.12 20.44 5.28
CA SER A 242 1.61 19.46 4.32
C SER A 242 1.39 18.09 4.96
N LEU A 243 2.36 17.59 5.74
CA LEU A 243 2.22 16.36 6.53
C LEU A 243 1.10 16.43 7.57
N LEU A 244 0.91 17.58 8.25
CA LEU A 244 -0.16 17.77 9.23
C LEU A 244 -1.54 17.68 8.55
N LEU A 245 -1.62 18.17 7.31
CA LEU A 245 -2.79 18.09 6.44
C LEU A 245 -2.95 16.74 5.75
N LEU A 246 -2.11 15.75 6.10
CA LEU A 246 -2.07 14.39 5.57
C LEU A 246 -1.52 14.28 4.13
N GLY A 247 -1.07 15.37 3.52
CA GLY A 247 -0.38 15.39 2.23
C GLY A 247 1.13 15.22 2.38
N GLY A 248 1.87 15.65 1.37
CA GLY A 248 3.32 15.76 1.37
C GLY A 248 4.04 14.56 0.77
N VAL A 249 3.45 13.88 -0.21
CA VAL A 249 4.12 12.86 -1.01
C VAL A 249 5.38 13.41 -1.69
N TRP A 250 6.39 12.57 -1.85
CA TRP A 250 7.67 12.96 -2.46
C TRP A 250 7.56 13.19 -3.99
N ASN A 251 6.55 12.60 -4.63
CA ASN A 251 6.30 12.70 -6.07
C ASN A 251 5.21 13.72 -6.41
N GLY A 252 5.62 14.90 -6.92
CA GLY A 252 4.73 16.01 -7.24
C GLY A 252 3.67 15.70 -8.30
N GLU A 253 3.89 14.71 -9.19
CA GLU A 253 2.89 14.30 -10.18
C GLU A 253 1.69 13.57 -9.59
N THR A 254 1.76 13.17 -8.32
CA THR A 254 0.67 12.48 -7.63
C THR A 254 -0.12 13.39 -6.70
N VAL A 255 0.19 14.70 -6.68
CA VAL A 255 -0.54 15.69 -5.87
C VAL A 255 -1.82 16.10 -6.61
N PRO A 256 -3.01 15.95 -5.99
CA PRO A 256 -4.26 16.38 -6.62
C PRO A 256 -4.26 17.86 -6.95
N SER A 257 -4.70 18.20 -8.16
CA SER A 257 -4.78 19.60 -8.60
C SER A 257 -5.73 20.41 -7.68
N GLY A 258 -5.35 21.67 -7.41
CA GLY A 258 -6.13 22.60 -6.60
C GLY A 258 -6.08 22.40 -5.08
N TYR A 259 -5.65 21.23 -4.58
CA TYR A 259 -5.52 20.96 -3.15
C TYR A 259 -4.59 21.95 -2.43
N GLY A 260 -3.43 22.22 -3.04
CA GLY A 260 -2.43 23.16 -2.52
C GLY A 260 -2.80 24.65 -2.62
N ALA A 261 -3.98 25.00 -3.16
CA ALA A 261 -4.38 26.40 -3.25
C ALA A 261 -4.55 27.01 -1.85
N PRO A 262 -4.04 28.23 -1.57
CA PRO A 262 -4.01 28.78 -0.21
C PRO A 262 -5.35 28.77 0.52
N VAL A 263 -6.45 29.09 -0.16
CA VAL A 263 -7.80 29.07 0.43
C VAL A 263 -8.23 27.65 0.80
N VAL A 264 -8.11 26.69 -0.13
CA VAL A 264 -8.49 25.29 0.08
C VAL A 264 -7.65 24.67 1.20
N ALA A 265 -6.33 24.85 1.14
CA ALA A 265 -5.40 24.37 2.15
C ALA A 265 -5.69 24.99 3.52
N THR A 266 -6.04 26.28 3.59
CA THR A 266 -6.41 26.96 4.85
C THR A 266 -7.71 26.40 5.43
N ILE A 267 -8.73 26.16 4.62
CA ILE A 267 -9.99 25.57 5.10
C ILE A 267 -9.75 24.15 5.60
N TRP A 268 -8.97 23.34 4.86
CA TRP A 268 -8.59 21.99 5.30
C TRP A 268 -7.78 22.02 6.60
N LEU A 269 -6.88 22.98 6.77
CA LEU A 269 -6.17 23.21 8.04
C LEU A 269 -7.12 23.50 9.20
N VAL A 270 -8.14 24.33 8.98
CA VAL A 270 -9.17 24.58 10.01
C VAL A 270 -9.90 23.29 10.36
N VAL A 271 -10.26 22.46 9.37
CA VAL A 271 -10.89 21.15 9.61
C VAL A 271 -9.99 20.25 10.46
N VAL A 272 -8.70 20.14 10.11
CA VAL A 272 -7.71 19.33 10.85
C VAL A 272 -7.52 19.85 12.27
N VAL A 273 -7.34 21.16 12.46
CA VAL A 273 -7.14 21.77 13.79
C VAL A 273 -8.37 21.57 14.68
N VAL A 274 -9.58 21.78 14.13
CA VAL A 274 -10.84 21.53 14.86
C VAL A 274 -10.96 20.06 15.24
N ALA A 275 -10.63 19.14 14.33
CA ALA A 275 -10.64 17.72 14.60
C ALA A 275 -9.66 17.32 15.72
N LEU A 276 -8.41 17.79 15.67
CA LEU A 276 -7.41 17.54 16.70
C LEU A 276 -7.83 18.12 18.07
N ALA A 277 -8.38 19.35 18.08
CA ALA A 277 -8.89 19.97 19.29
C ALA A 277 -10.08 19.20 19.89
N ALA A 278 -11.01 18.74 19.05
CA ALA A 278 -12.15 17.93 19.45
C ALA A 278 -11.72 16.55 19.98
N TYR A 279 -10.73 15.93 19.34
CA TYR A 279 -10.13 14.69 19.82
C TYR A 279 -9.51 14.88 21.22
N GLY A 280 -8.72 15.94 21.39
CA GLY A 280 -8.07 16.27 22.65
C GLY A 280 -9.04 16.55 23.78
N ARG A 281 -10.07 17.39 23.53
CA ARG A 281 -11.00 17.88 24.55
C ARG A 281 -12.20 16.97 24.82
N TRP A 282 -12.73 16.32 23.80
CA TRP A 282 -14.04 15.68 23.87
C TRP A 282 -14.05 14.18 23.55
N CYS A 283 -12.97 13.61 23.02
CA CYS A 283 -12.88 12.16 22.91
C CYS A 283 -12.75 11.56 24.32
N ARG A 284 -13.76 10.79 24.73
CA ARG A 284 -13.84 10.20 26.08
C ARG A 284 -13.53 8.71 26.12
N GLU A 285 -13.09 8.11 25.02
CA GLU A 285 -12.82 6.67 24.95
C GLU A 285 -11.48 6.33 25.63
N PRO A 286 -11.49 5.76 26.85
CA PRO A 286 -10.26 5.64 27.63
C PRO A 286 -9.34 4.54 27.10
N VAL A 287 -9.89 3.56 26.36
CA VAL A 287 -9.17 2.33 26.01
C VAL A 287 -8.08 2.58 24.98
N TRP A 288 -8.31 3.37 23.93
CA TRP A 288 -7.34 3.56 22.85
C TRP A 288 -6.95 5.02 22.61
N ARG A 289 -7.65 6.01 23.18
CA ARG A 289 -7.43 7.44 22.87
C ARG A 289 -5.98 7.87 23.04
N ARG A 290 -5.37 7.55 24.19
CA ARG A 290 -3.98 7.95 24.48
C ARG A 290 -3.00 7.24 23.56
N GLY A 291 -3.19 5.93 23.37
CA GLY A 291 -2.37 5.12 22.48
C GLY A 291 -2.38 5.64 21.04
N ALA A 292 -3.56 5.96 20.51
CA ALA A 292 -3.70 6.52 19.16
C ALA A 292 -3.10 7.92 19.03
N ALA A 293 -3.20 8.78 20.06
CA ALA A 293 -2.53 10.08 20.06
C ALA A 293 -1.00 9.95 20.07
N VAL A 294 -0.45 9.03 20.85
CA VAL A 294 0.98 8.73 20.87
C VAL A 294 1.42 8.14 19.53
N ALA A 295 0.65 7.24 18.94
CA ALA A 295 0.92 6.70 17.60
C ALA A 295 0.91 7.79 16.52
N ALA A 296 -0.04 8.73 16.57
CA ALA A 296 -0.08 9.88 15.67
C ALA A 296 1.14 10.80 15.83
N ALA A 297 1.52 11.12 17.06
CA ALA A 297 2.70 11.94 17.33
C ALA A 297 4.01 11.25 16.89
N ALA A 298 4.17 9.97 17.22
CA ALA A 298 5.32 9.17 16.81
C ALA A 298 5.40 9.03 15.28
N GLY A 299 4.28 8.72 14.63
CA GLY A 299 4.20 8.63 13.18
C GLY A 299 4.49 9.95 12.48
N PHE A 300 3.95 11.07 12.98
CA PHE A 300 4.25 12.40 12.47
C PHE A 300 5.73 12.76 12.64
N ALA A 301 6.34 12.43 13.79
CA ALA A 301 7.77 12.64 14.02
C ALA A 301 8.63 11.85 13.02
N VAL A 302 8.30 10.56 12.79
CA VAL A 302 8.96 9.73 11.77
C VAL A 302 8.78 10.32 10.38
N ALA A 303 7.56 10.74 10.03
CA ALA A 303 7.26 11.33 8.73
C ALA A 303 8.06 12.60 8.44
N ALA A 304 8.36 13.38 9.48
CA ALA A 304 9.14 14.61 9.38
C ALA A 304 10.66 14.37 9.25
N LEU A 305 11.19 13.21 9.66
CA LEU A 305 12.64 12.97 9.76
C LEU A 305 13.39 13.27 8.46
N GLY A 306 12.89 12.79 7.32
CA GLY A 306 13.53 13.04 6.02
C GLY A 306 13.58 14.52 5.64
N ALA A 307 12.63 15.33 6.12
CA ALA A 307 12.56 16.76 5.83
C ALA A 307 13.35 17.63 6.81
N VAL A 308 13.41 17.27 8.10
CA VAL A 308 14.00 18.11 9.15
C VAL A 308 15.35 17.60 9.68
N ALA A 309 15.62 16.30 9.51
CA ALA A 309 16.77 15.61 10.08
C ALA A 309 17.31 14.53 9.14
N ALA A 310 17.42 14.84 7.84
CA ALA A 310 17.83 13.89 6.80
C ALA A 310 19.10 13.11 7.17
N ARG A 311 20.12 13.77 7.73
CA ARG A 311 21.38 13.14 8.16
C ARG A 311 21.22 12.11 9.28
N VAL A 312 20.27 12.34 10.18
CA VAL A 312 19.94 11.35 11.23
C VAL A 312 19.29 10.13 10.60
N LEU A 313 18.37 10.35 9.66
CA LEU A 313 17.72 9.25 8.96
C LEU A 313 18.69 8.46 8.07
N GLU A 314 19.60 9.14 7.37
CA GLU A 314 20.71 8.52 6.65
C GLU A 314 21.53 7.61 7.57
N GLY A 315 21.99 8.14 8.72
CA GLY A 315 22.76 7.34 9.68
C GLY A 315 21.99 6.14 10.24
N VAL A 316 20.67 6.25 10.44
CA VAL A 316 19.83 5.10 10.85
C VAL A 316 19.72 4.06 9.74
N ILE A 317 19.62 4.47 8.47
CA ILE A 317 19.61 3.57 7.32
C ILE A 317 20.97 2.88 7.16
N ASP A 318 22.07 3.59 7.41
CA ASP A 318 23.42 3.03 7.37
C ASP A 318 23.64 1.96 8.46
N LEU A 319 22.97 2.08 9.62
CA LEU A 319 23.00 1.05 10.67
C LEU A 319 22.30 -0.24 10.21
N TRP A 320 21.16 -0.12 9.53
CA TRP A 320 20.47 -1.25 8.94
C TRP A 320 19.61 -0.81 7.75
N PRO A 321 19.89 -1.31 6.54
CA PRO A 321 19.17 -0.92 5.32
C PRO A 321 17.65 -1.13 5.36
N GLY A 322 17.14 -1.99 6.25
CA GLY A 322 15.71 -2.16 6.45
C GLY A 322 15.00 -0.90 6.92
N PHE A 323 15.72 0.06 7.53
CA PHE A 323 15.17 1.37 7.87
C PHE A 323 14.96 2.27 6.66
N ALA A 324 15.37 1.88 5.44
CA ALA A 324 15.10 2.63 4.22
C ALA A 324 13.60 2.85 3.99
N VAL A 325 12.70 2.05 4.59
CA VAL A 325 11.26 2.32 4.58
C VAL A 325 10.92 3.70 5.15
N LEU A 326 11.67 4.18 6.14
CA LEU A 326 11.43 5.45 6.83
C LEU A 326 11.68 6.66 5.91
N ARG A 327 12.37 6.49 4.78
CA ARG A 327 12.67 7.57 3.82
C ARG A 327 11.42 8.15 3.15
N ASP A 328 10.45 7.29 2.85
CA ASP A 328 9.12 7.72 2.41
C ASP A 328 8.32 8.09 3.66
N GLY A 329 8.51 9.33 4.12
CA GLY A 329 8.03 9.77 5.42
C GLY A 329 6.50 9.84 5.50
N GLN A 330 5.84 10.31 4.44
CA GLN A 330 4.40 10.58 4.50
C GLN A 330 3.59 9.32 4.87
N GLN A 331 3.99 8.10 4.49
CA GLN A 331 3.26 6.87 4.89
C GLN A 331 3.03 6.76 6.41
N PHE A 332 3.92 7.35 7.22
CA PHE A 332 3.84 7.34 8.68
C PHE A 332 2.88 8.37 9.27
N VAL A 333 2.24 9.23 8.47
CA VAL A 333 1.11 10.08 8.93
C VAL A 333 -0.22 9.32 9.00
N ALA A 334 -0.27 8.06 8.56
CA ALA A 334 -1.47 7.23 8.64
C ALA A 334 -2.13 7.18 10.04
N PRO A 335 -1.40 7.11 11.17
CA PRO A 335 -2.02 7.14 12.50
C PRO A 335 -2.57 8.52 12.85
N LEU A 336 -1.96 9.60 12.34
CA LEU A 336 -2.49 10.96 12.43
C LEU A 336 -3.82 11.06 11.69
N ALA A 337 -3.95 10.45 10.51
CA ALA A 337 -5.22 10.40 9.78
C ALA A 337 -6.34 9.72 10.58
N VAL A 338 -6.03 8.67 11.37
CA VAL A 338 -7.01 8.06 12.29
C VAL A 338 -7.47 9.07 13.34
N VAL A 339 -6.54 9.78 13.98
CA VAL A 339 -6.85 10.78 15.01
C VAL A 339 -7.66 11.96 14.45
N VAL A 340 -7.31 12.46 13.26
CA VAL A 340 -8.04 13.51 12.55
C VAL A 340 -9.46 13.05 12.21
N ALA A 341 -9.63 11.87 11.61
CA ALA A 341 -10.94 11.34 11.26
C ALA A 341 -11.84 11.17 12.50
N VAL A 342 -11.33 10.53 13.56
CA VAL A 342 -12.06 10.37 14.82
C VAL A 342 -12.38 11.72 15.45
N GLY A 343 -11.42 12.65 15.44
CA GLY A 343 -11.58 14.00 15.95
C GLY A 343 -12.71 14.75 15.26
N LEU A 344 -12.79 14.67 13.94
CA LEU A 344 -13.88 15.27 13.15
C LEU A 344 -15.23 14.62 13.50
N GLY A 345 -15.27 13.29 13.65
CA GLY A 345 -16.46 12.60 14.13
C GLY A 345 -16.89 13.05 15.53
N VAL A 346 -15.96 13.22 16.46
CA VAL A 346 -16.24 13.75 17.81
C VAL A 346 -16.72 15.20 17.76
N ALA A 347 -16.16 16.04 16.89
CA ALA A 347 -16.61 17.41 16.68
C ALA A 347 -18.06 17.46 16.16
N ALA A 348 -18.36 16.63 15.15
CA ALA A 348 -19.71 16.49 14.62
C ALA A 348 -20.70 15.96 15.66
N ASP A 349 -20.27 15.09 16.58
CA ASP A 349 -21.09 14.61 17.68
C ASP A 349 -21.45 15.73 18.66
N ARG A 350 -20.48 16.57 19.03
CA ARG A 350 -20.72 17.76 19.87
C ARG A 350 -21.64 18.76 19.19
N ALA A 351 -21.44 19.03 17.90
CA ALA A 351 -22.32 19.92 17.13
C ALA A 351 -23.77 19.39 17.10
N ALA A 352 -23.94 18.08 16.92
CA ALA A 352 -25.25 17.44 16.98
C ALA A 352 -25.86 17.49 18.40
N GLU A 353 -25.06 17.39 19.48
CA GLU A 353 -25.54 17.58 20.86
C GLU A 353 -26.01 19.02 21.10
N ALA A 354 -25.28 20.00 20.56
CA ALA A 354 -25.61 21.42 20.60
C ALA A 354 -26.79 21.80 19.68
N ARG A 355 -27.47 20.82 19.06
CA ARG A 355 -28.59 21.01 18.12
C ARG A 355 -28.21 21.80 16.86
N TRP A 356 -26.98 21.66 16.37
CA TRP A 356 -26.50 22.21 15.10
C TRP A 356 -26.29 21.09 14.05
N PRO A 357 -27.35 20.42 13.59
CA PRO A 357 -27.23 19.28 12.68
C PRO A 357 -26.62 19.65 11.33
N GLY A 358 -26.79 20.90 10.87
CA GLY A 358 -26.16 21.41 9.65
C GLY A 358 -24.63 21.37 9.70
N VAL A 359 -24.03 21.65 10.86
CA VAL A 359 -22.57 21.55 11.06
C VAL A 359 -22.11 20.09 11.04
N ALA A 360 -22.89 19.19 11.64
CA ALA A 360 -22.58 17.75 11.58
C ALA A 360 -22.67 17.21 10.14
N ALA A 361 -23.63 17.66 9.34
CA ALA A 361 -23.73 17.32 7.92
C ALA A 361 -22.59 17.94 7.10
N ALA A 362 -22.23 19.21 7.37
CA ALA A 362 -21.09 19.87 6.73
C ALA A 362 -19.77 19.15 7.01
N ALA A 363 -19.57 18.61 8.22
CA ALA A 363 -18.40 17.80 8.56
C ALA A 363 -18.31 16.50 7.73
N VAL A 364 -19.45 15.91 7.33
CA VAL A 364 -19.48 14.76 6.41
C VAL A 364 -19.11 15.18 5.00
N ALA A 365 -19.59 16.34 4.54
CA ALA A 365 -19.37 16.82 3.17
C ALA A 365 -17.98 17.45 2.94
N ALA A 366 -17.38 18.04 3.98
CA ALA A 366 -16.16 18.85 3.88
C ALA A 366 -14.99 18.13 3.18
N PRO A 367 -14.64 16.87 3.48
CA PRO A 367 -13.52 16.21 2.80
C PRO A 367 -13.73 16.07 1.29
N VAL A 368 -14.97 15.78 0.85
CA VAL A 368 -15.31 15.66 -0.57
C VAL A 368 -15.32 17.01 -1.27
N LEU A 369 -15.83 18.05 -0.61
CA LEU A 369 -15.88 19.41 -1.16
C LEU A 369 -14.50 20.08 -1.25
N LEU A 370 -13.58 19.74 -0.33
CA LEU A 370 -12.23 20.31 -0.29
C LEU A 370 -11.23 19.53 -1.14
N LEU A 371 -11.59 18.33 -1.60
CA LEU A 371 -10.79 17.52 -2.50
C LEU A 371 -11.64 16.93 -3.64
N PRO A 372 -12.32 17.77 -4.44
CA PRO A 372 -13.22 17.29 -5.49
C PRO A 372 -12.45 16.59 -6.62
N THR A 373 -11.16 16.91 -6.79
CA THR A 373 -10.29 16.36 -7.83
C THR A 373 -9.94 14.90 -7.61
N LEU A 374 -10.19 14.31 -6.44
CA LEU A 374 -10.11 12.86 -6.25
C LEU A 374 -11.27 12.12 -6.97
N ALA A 375 -12.40 12.80 -7.20
CA ALA A 375 -13.52 12.20 -7.91
C ALA A 375 -13.22 12.00 -9.40
N TRP A 376 -14.04 11.18 -10.05
CA TRP A 376 -13.99 10.89 -11.48
C TRP A 376 -12.65 10.29 -11.95
N GLY A 377 -12.06 9.41 -11.15
CA GLY A 377 -10.76 8.82 -11.46
C GLY A 377 -9.64 9.82 -11.27
N ALA A 378 -9.61 10.53 -10.14
CA ALA A 378 -8.69 11.65 -9.91
C ALA A 378 -8.70 12.69 -11.06
N ALA A 379 -9.87 13.30 -11.33
CA ALA A 379 -10.10 14.22 -12.45
C ALA A 379 -9.80 13.63 -13.85
N GLY A 380 -9.88 12.30 -13.97
CA GLY A 380 -9.67 11.57 -15.21
C GLY A 380 -8.25 11.06 -15.41
N ASP A 381 -7.36 11.18 -14.43
CA ASP A 381 -6.02 10.59 -14.47
C ASP A 381 -6.08 9.06 -14.41
N LEU A 382 -6.95 8.51 -13.56
CA LEU A 382 -7.19 7.09 -13.39
C LEU A 382 -8.26 6.60 -14.37
N ARG A 383 -7.83 6.11 -15.54
CA ARG A 383 -8.70 5.47 -16.54
C ARG A 383 -8.34 4.01 -16.73
N SER A 384 -9.34 3.22 -17.05
CA SER A 384 -9.15 1.82 -17.43
C SER A 384 -8.54 1.71 -18.82
N VAL A 385 -7.58 0.81 -18.98
CA VAL A 385 -6.88 0.49 -20.23
C VAL A 385 -6.81 -1.01 -20.45
N ARG A 386 -6.67 -1.45 -21.69
CA ARG A 386 -6.44 -2.85 -22.03
C ARG A 386 -5.00 -3.03 -22.49
N TYR A 387 -4.39 -4.13 -22.10
CA TYR A 387 -3.12 -4.53 -22.70
C TYR A 387 -3.33 -4.81 -24.20
N PRO A 388 -2.42 -4.37 -25.08
CA PRO A 388 -2.51 -4.67 -26.50
C PRO A 388 -2.40 -6.17 -26.83
N ASP A 389 -2.91 -6.58 -27.99
CA ASP A 389 -2.98 -7.99 -28.39
C ASP A 389 -1.61 -8.63 -28.64
N ASP A 390 -0.59 -7.84 -29.01
CA ASP A 390 0.78 -8.33 -29.17
C ASP A 390 1.45 -8.71 -27.83
N TRP A 391 1.04 -8.14 -26.69
CA TRP A 391 1.43 -8.61 -25.35
C TRP A 391 0.96 -10.04 -25.10
N ALA A 392 -0.30 -10.35 -25.44
CA ALA A 392 -0.84 -11.70 -25.29
C ALA A 392 -0.13 -12.70 -26.21
N ARG A 393 0.15 -12.31 -27.47
CA ARG A 393 0.93 -13.12 -28.42
C ARG A 393 2.38 -13.33 -27.97
N ALA A 394 3.04 -12.29 -27.45
CA ALA A 394 4.38 -12.40 -26.90
C ALA A 394 4.42 -13.41 -25.76
N ARG A 395 3.48 -13.33 -24.82
CA ARG A 395 3.34 -14.31 -23.73
C ARG A 395 3.14 -15.73 -24.25
N GLN A 396 2.27 -15.94 -25.25
CA GLN A 396 2.08 -17.27 -25.85
C GLN A 396 3.38 -17.83 -26.46
N ILE A 397 4.14 -17.02 -27.19
CA ILE A 397 5.41 -17.43 -27.81
C ILE A 397 6.48 -17.70 -26.75
N ILE A 398 6.59 -16.81 -25.77
CA ILE A 398 7.62 -16.87 -24.74
C ILE A 398 7.30 -18.00 -23.78
N ASP A 399 6.16 -17.98 -23.09
CA ASP A 399 5.84 -18.96 -22.06
C ASP A 399 5.47 -20.35 -22.63
N GLY A 400 5.12 -20.44 -23.91
CA GLY A 400 4.87 -21.70 -24.61
C GLY A 400 6.14 -22.44 -25.06
N ASP A 401 7.30 -21.81 -25.03
CA ASP A 401 8.57 -22.47 -25.35
C ASP A 401 9.06 -23.29 -24.13
N PRO A 402 9.43 -24.57 -24.28
CA PRO A 402 9.93 -25.37 -23.16
C PRO A 402 11.42 -25.11 -22.84
N ALA A 403 12.17 -24.50 -23.76
CA ALA A 403 13.59 -24.27 -23.55
C ALA A 403 13.85 -23.20 -22.48
N PRO A 404 14.84 -23.41 -21.59
CA PRO A 404 15.12 -22.49 -20.49
C PRO A 404 15.74 -21.19 -20.97
N GLY A 405 15.62 -20.15 -20.15
CA GLY A 405 16.32 -18.88 -20.33
C GLY A 405 15.49 -17.69 -19.89
N ASP A 406 16.18 -16.62 -19.54
CA ASP A 406 15.57 -15.37 -19.06
C ASP A 406 15.09 -14.52 -20.24
N VAL A 407 14.20 -13.57 -19.92
CA VAL A 407 13.75 -12.52 -20.82
C VAL A 407 14.44 -11.21 -20.42
N LEU A 408 15.08 -10.52 -21.35
CA LEU A 408 15.59 -9.16 -21.17
C LEU A 408 14.59 -8.17 -21.78
N VAL A 409 14.30 -7.06 -21.11
CA VAL A 409 13.43 -6.01 -21.67
C VAL A 409 14.23 -4.78 -22.06
N LEU A 410 13.88 -4.20 -23.21
CA LEU A 410 14.41 -2.94 -23.72
C LEU A 410 13.27 -1.98 -24.08
N PRO A 411 13.47 -0.66 -23.99
CA PRO A 411 14.68 0.04 -23.54
C PRO A 411 14.99 -0.21 -22.06
N TRP A 412 16.27 -0.06 -21.67
CA TRP A 412 16.73 -0.37 -20.32
C TRP A 412 16.27 0.70 -19.30
N ALA A 413 15.04 0.55 -18.81
CA ALA A 413 14.42 1.46 -17.84
C ALA A 413 13.45 0.72 -16.90
N SER A 414 13.20 1.27 -15.71
CA SER A 414 12.27 0.70 -14.72
C SER A 414 10.81 1.12 -14.91
N TYR A 415 10.60 2.35 -15.38
CA TYR A 415 9.27 2.91 -15.64
C TYR A 415 9.04 3.10 -17.14
N ARG A 416 7.77 3.00 -17.54
CA ARG A 416 7.29 3.17 -18.90
C ARG A 416 6.19 4.22 -18.96
N SER A 417 6.06 4.89 -20.10
CA SER A 417 4.98 5.84 -20.40
C SER A 417 4.33 5.46 -21.73
N TYR A 418 3.63 4.32 -21.72
CA TYR A 418 3.06 3.76 -22.94
C TYR A 418 1.98 4.67 -23.56
N PRO A 419 1.97 4.89 -24.89
CA PRO A 419 0.90 5.60 -25.58
C PRO A 419 -0.49 4.99 -25.32
N TRP A 420 -0.59 3.65 -25.33
CA TRP A 420 -1.83 2.93 -25.03
C TRP A 420 -2.26 3.03 -23.55
N ASN A 421 -1.36 3.41 -22.64
CA ASN A 421 -1.68 3.78 -21.26
C ASN A 421 -1.94 5.29 -21.09
N GLY A 422 -2.20 6.02 -22.18
CA GLY A 422 -2.40 7.46 -22.16
C GLY A 422 -1.15 8.24 -21.72
N GLY A 423 0.04 7.67 -21.90
CA GLY A 423 1.32 8.29 -21.50
C GLY A 423 1.58 8.31 -19.98
N ARG A 424 0.71 7.69 -19.16
CA ARG A 424 0.94 7.62 -17.71
C ARG A 424 2.13 6.74 -17.38
N ARG A 425 2.94 7.23 -16.45
CA ARG A 425 4.06 6.48 -15.88
C ARG A 425 3.54 5.23 -15.18
N VAL A 426 4.17 4.09 -15.44
CA VAL A 426 3.86 2.80 -14.82
C VAL A 426 5.16 2.02 -14.66
N LEU A 427 5.33 1.32 -13.54
CA LEU A 427 6.43 0.37 -13.39
C LEU A 427 6.28 -0.71 -14.48
N ASP A 428 7.39 -1.15 -15.08
CA ASP A 428 7.38 -2.11 -16.18
C ASP A 428 6.48 -3.33 -15.85
N PRO A 429 5.40 -3.59 -16.63
CA PRO A 429 4.52 -4.72 -16.39
C PRO A 429 5.11 -6.09 -16.71
N MET A 430 6.16 -6.15 -17.53
CA MET A 430 6.68 -7.40 -18.08
C MET A 430 7.07 -8.44 -17.00
N PRO A 431 7.72 -8.07 -15.88
CA PRO A 431 8.02 -9.01 -14.80
C PRO A 431 6.81 -9.64 -14.13
N ARG A 432 5.65 -8.98 -14.15
CA ARG A 432 4.37 -9.53 -13.66
C ARG A 432 3.62 -10.28 -14.78
N TYR A 433 3.79 -9.86 -16.03
CA TYR A 433 3.03 -10.34 -17.19
C TYR A 433 3.50 -11.71 -17.70
N LEU A 434 4.81 -11.99 -17.66
CA LEU A 434 5.39 -13.25 -18.15
C LEU A 434 5.62 -14.25 -17.00
N HIS A 435 5.51 -15.54 -17.31
CA HIS A 435 5.75 -16.60 -16.31
C HIS A 435 7.23 -16.88 -16.08
N ARG A 436 8.06 -16.50 -17.05
CA ARG A 436 9.53 -16.63 -17.00
C ARG A 436 10.18 -15.50 -16.22
N ARG A 437 11.44 -15.70 -15.82
CA ARG A 437 12.23 -14.63 -15.21
C ARG A 437 12.47 -13.53 -16.23
N VAL A 438 12.04 -12.32 -15.88
CA VAL A 438 12.28 -11.11 -16.66
C VAL A 438 13.33 -10.28 -15.95
N VAL A 439 14.34 -9.84 -16.70
CA VAL A 439 15.39 -8.93 -16.26
C VAL A 439 15.15 -7.58 -16.91
N VAL A 440 14.98 -6.56 -16.07
CA VAL A 440 14.73 -5.17 -16.42
C VAL A 440 15.70 -4.28 -15.66
N ASP A 441 15.81 -3.01 -16.03
CA ASP A 441 16.45 -2.04 -15.16
C ASP A 441 15.56 -1.81 -13.93
N ASP A 442 16.04 -2.13 -12.73
CA ASP A 442 15.32 -1.88 -11.48
C ASP A 442 15.88 -0.65 -10.73
N ALA A 443 16.77 0.12 -11.39
CA ALA A 443 17.24 1.41 -10.92
C ALA A 443 16.09 2.44 -10.96
N VAL A 444 16.05 3.33 -9.95
CA VAL A 444 14.99 4.35 -9.83
C VAL A 444 15.59 5.74 -10.01
N THR A 445 15.16 6.46 -11.04
CA THR A 445 15.59 7.85 -11.27
C THR A 445 14.54 8.83 -10.74
N VAL A 446 14.95 9.69 -9.80
CA VAL A 446 14.13 10.78 -9.24
C VAL A 446 14.87 12.10 -9.45
N GLY A 447 14.25 13.04 -10.17
CA GLY A 447 14.83 14.38 -10.38
C GLY A 447 16.24 14.38 -11.01
N GLY A 448 16.55 13.39 -11.85
CA GLY A 448 17.86 13.22 -12.48
C GLY A 448 18.90 12.45 -11.66
N THR A 449 18.60 12.10 -10.40
CA THR A 449 19.46 11.23 -9.59
C THR A 449 18.95 9.80 -9.64
N THR A 450 19.84 8.84 -9.90
CA THR A 450 19.51 7.41 -10.01
C THR A 450 19.94 6.65 -8.77
N VAL A 451 18.98 6.00 -8.11
CA VAL A 451 19.21 4.98 -7.08
C VAL A 451 19.63 3.69 -7.76
N ALA A 452 20.67 3.05 -7.24
CA ALA A 452 21.27 1.89 -7.87
C ALA A 452 20.29 0.71 -8.02
N PRO A 453 20.44 -0.10 -9.08
CA PRO A 453 19.69 -1.34 -9.26
C PRO A 453 19.98 -2.36 -8.14
N GLU A 454 19.02 -3.22 -7.84
CA GLU A 454 19.06 -4.12 -6.67
C GLU A 454 19.18 -5.61 -7.04
N ASP A 455 18.67 -6.01 -8.21
CA ASP A 455 18.82 -7.36 -8.76
C ASP A 455 20.25 -7.56 -9.31
N PRO A 456 21.02 -8.53 -8.80
CA PRO A 456 22.33 -8.88 -9.35
C PRO A 456 22.33 -9.14 -10.86
N ARG A 457 21.24 -9.70 -11.41
CA ARG A 457 21.11 -9.92 -12.85
C ARG A 457 20.96 -8.61 -13.62
N ALA A 458 20.19 -7.66 -13.09
CA ALA A 458 20.07 -6.33 -13.67
C ALA A 458 21.42 -5.61 -13.64
N VAL A 459 22.12 -5.63 -12.49
CA VAL A 459 23.49 -5.07 -12.36
C VAL A 459 24.44 -5.68 -13.40
N LYS A 460 24.43 -7.00 -13.55
CA LYS A 460 25.32 -7.71 -14.47
C LYS A 460 25.05 -7.39 -15.95
N LEU A 461 23.77 -7.30 -16.33
CA LEU A 461 23.36 -7.08 -17.72
C LEU A 461 23.26 -5.59 -18.11
N ALA A 462 23.23 -4.67 -17.13
CA ALA A 462 23.11 -3.24 -17.38
C ALA A 462 24.14 -2.67 -18.37
N PRO A 463 25.45 -3.00 -18.32
CA PRO A 463 26.44 -2.42 -19.24
C PRO A 463 26.12 -2.70 -20.71
N VAL A 464 25.63 -3.90 -21.03
CA VAL A 464 25.27 -4.27 -22.41
C VAL A 464 23.87 -3.80 -22.76
N ALA A 465 22.92 -3.87 -21.84
CA ALA A 465 21.53 -3.50 -22.11
C ALA A 465 21.35 -1.99 -22.33
N ARG A 466 22.11 -1.14 -21.62
CA ARG A 466 22.09 0.33 -21.80
C ARG A 466 22.54 0.80 -23.18
N THR A 467 23.21 -0.05 -23.96
CA THR A 467 23.58 0.28 -25.34
C THR A 467 22.38 0.36 -26.28
N GLY A 468 21.22 -0.18 -25.88
CA GLY A 468 20.04 -0.35 -26.73
C GLY A 468 20.20 -1.47 -27.77
N THR A 469 21.45 -1.84 -28.10
CA THR A 469 21.77 -2.88 -29.06
C THR A 469 22.70 -3.98 -28.53
N PRO A 470 22.32 -4.66 -27.43
CA PRO A 470 23.17 -5.65 -26.78
C PRO A 470 23.56 -6.80 -27.75
N PRO A 471 24.83 -7.26 -27.76
CA PRO A 471 25.23 -8.41 -28.58
C PRO A 471 24.51 -9.69 -28.16
N ALA A 472 23.87 -10.36 -29.11
CA ALA A 472 23.11 -11.59 -28.88
C ALA A 472 24.00 -12.73 -28.33
N ALA A 473 25.28 -12.78 -28.69
CA ALA A 473 26.23 -13.74 -28.15
C ALA A 473 26.42 -13.54 -26.63
N THR A 474 26.65 -12.30 -26.18
CA THR A 474 26.79 -11.99 -24.76
C THR A 474 25.52 -12.30 -23.98
N LEU A 475 24.35 -11.97 -24.54
CA LEU A 475 23.05 -12.31 -23.92
C LEU A 475 22.86 -13.83 -23.81
N ARG A 476 23.24 -14.58 -24.85
CA ARG A 476 23.19 -16.05 -24.86
C ARG A 476 24.07 -16.65 -23.76
N ASP A 477 25.31 -16.17 -23.64
CA ASP A 477 26.27 -16.65 -22.64
C ASP A 477 25.79 -16.37 -21.22
N GLU A 478 25.01 -15.29 -21.05
CA GLU A 478 24.33 -14.94 -19.81
C GLU A 478 22.97 -15.66 -19.60
N GLY A 479 22.59 -16.58 -20.47
CA GLY A 479 21.35 -17.35 -20.36
C GLY A 479 20.07 -16.55 -20.67
N VAL A 480 20.18 -15.43 -21.38
CA VAL A 480 19.03 -14.69 -21.92
C VAL A 480 18.61 -15.34 -23.22
N ARG A 481 17.36 -15.77 -23.28
CA ARG A 481 16.78 -16.44 -24.45
C ARG A 481 15.89 -15.52 -25.27
N TYR A 482 15.26 -14.56 -24.63
CA TYR A 482 14.36 -13.62 -25.30
C TYR A 482 14.75 -12.18 -24.98
N VAL A 483 14.64 -11.31 -25.98
CA VAL A 483 14.68 -9.86 -25.80
C VAL A 483 13.34 -9.31 -26.24
N VAL A 484 12.63 -8.67 -25.31
CA VAL A 484 11.37 -7.96 -25.60
C VAL A 484 11.69 -6.48 -25.69
N VAL A 485 11.32 -5.86 -26.81
CA VAL A 485 11.40 -4.42 -27.02
C VAL A 485 9.98 -3.87 -26.96
N ASP A 486 9.61 -3.29 -25.82
CA ASP A 486 8.23 -2.84 -25.52
C ASP A 486 8.01 -1.34 -25.77
N ALA A 487 9.08 -0.62 -26.12
CA ALA A 487 9.05 0.78 -26.54
C ALA A 487 10.23 1.06 -27.48
N GLU A 488 10.10 2.10 -28.30
CA GLU A 488 11.17 2.56 -29.20
C GLU A 488 11.81 1.44 -30.06
N PRO A 489 11.02 0.61 -30.77
CA PRO A 489 11.52 -0.57 -31.49
C PRO A 489 12.47 -0.24 -32.65
N GLY A 490 12.55 1.03 -33.07
CA GLY A 490 13.53 1.49 -34.06
C GLY A 490 14.91 1.77 -33.47
N ALA A 491 15.01 2.06 -32.17
CA ALA A 491 16.27 2.38 -31.50
C ALA A 491 16.86 1.19 -30.73
N ASN A 492 16.02 0.22 -30.35
CA ASN A 492 16.41 -0.91 -29.51
C ASN A 492 16.25 -2.24 -30.26
N ARG A 493 17.33 -3.03 -30.35
CA ARG A 493 17.32 -4.40 -30.88
C ARG A 493 18.60 -5.15 -30.56
N PRO A 494 18.57 -6.46 -30.22
CA PRO A 494 19.81 -7.21 -30.08
C PRO A 494 20.60 -7.24 -31.39
N SER A 495 21.93 -7.17 -31.31
CA SER A 495 22.83 -7.25 -32.47
C SER A 495 23.35 -8.68 -32.69
N GLY A 496 23.57 -9.08 -33.94
CA GLY A 496 24.08 -10.42 -34.28
C GLY A 496 22.97 -11.47 -34.41
N ALA A 497 23.26 -12.70 -33.97
CA ALA A 497 22.39 -13.87 -34.18
C ALA A 497 21.17 -13.90 -33.24
N ALA A 498 20.15 -13.10 -33.57
CA ALA A 498 18.84 -13.11 -32.94
C ALA A 498 17.74 -13.14 -34.03
N THR A 499 16.73 -13.99 -33.83
CA THR A 499 15.59 -14.12 -34.77
C THR A 499 14.41 -13.32 -34.26
N GLU A 500 13.91 -12.39 -35.05
CA GLU A 500 12.63 -11.74 -34.77
C GLU A 500 11.50 -12.78 -34.88
N VAL A 501 10.79 -13.03 -33.78
CA VAL A 501 9.70 -14.02 -33.72
C VAL A 501 8.32 -13.37 -33.62
N LEU A 502 8.27 -12.09 -33.26
CA LEU A 502 7.05 -11.29 -33.25
C LEU A 502 7.41 -9.82 -33.49
N ARG A 503 6.67 -9.17 -34.39
CA ARG A 503 6.65 -7.72 -34.55
C ARG A 503 5.20 -7.25 -34.49
N GLY A 504 4.88 -6.57 -33.41
CA GLY A 504 3.60 -5.90 -33.19
C GLY A 504 3.76 -4.38 -33.24
N PRO A 505 2.63 -3.65 -33.15
CA PRO A 505 2.64 -2.19 -33.04
C PRO A 505 3.20 -1.69 -31.70
N ASP A 506 3.01 -2.44 -30.62
CA ASP A 506 3.35 -2.03 -29.25
C ASP A 506 4.58 -2.75 -28.69
N LEU A 507 4.99 -3.90 -29.27
CA LEU A 507 6.25 -4.56 -28.93
C LEU A 507 6.86 -5.39 -30.07
N VAL A 508 8.14 -5.73 -29.92
CA VAL A 508 8.88 -6.68 -30.77
C VAL A 508 9.56 -7.72 -29.89
N VAL A 509 9.54 -8.98 -30.29
CA VAL A 509 10.19 -10.08 -29.58
C VAL A 509 11.27 -10.70 -30.46
N TYR A 510 12.47 -10.79 -29.90
CA TYR A 510 13.60 -11.49 -30.50
C TYR A 510 13.93 -12.74 -29.69
N ARG A 511 14.19 -13.85 -30.38
CA ARG A 511 14.68 -15.10 -29.80
C ARG A 511 16.16 -15.27 -30.07
N ILE A 512 16.89 -15.69 -29.05
CA ILE A 512 18.31 -16.04 -29.10
C ILE A 512 18.41 -17.53 -28.82
N ASP A 513 18.83 -18.29 -29.83
CA ASP A 513 18.98 -19.74 -29.71
C ASP A 513 20.31 -20.12 -29.04
N GLY A 514 20.34 -21.28 -28.39
CA GLY A 514 21.52 -21.81 -27.68
C GLY A 514 21.79 -21.20 -26.30
N ALA A 515 20.84 -20.44 -25.73
CA ALA A 515 20.97 -19.96 -24.35
C ALA A 515 20.96 -21.13 -23.36
N GLY A 516 21.94 -21.19 -22.45
CA GLY A 516 21.97 -22.17 -21.36
C GLY A 516 20.97 -21.85 -20.25
N GLY A 517 20.74 -22.81 -19.34
CA GLY A 517 19.90 -22.57 -18.17
C GLY A 517 20.44 -21.41 -17.31
N GLY A 518 19.63 -20.36 -17.12
CA GLY A 518 20.02 -19.13 -16.43
C GLY A 518 20.65 -19.36 -15.05
N VAL A 519 21.53 -18.43 -14.65
CA VAL A 519 22.27 -18.47 -13.38
C VAL A 519 21.31 -18.44 -12.19
N ARG A 520 21.50 -19.37 -11.25
CA ARG A 520 20.66 -19.60 -10.07
C ARG A 520 20.97 -18.62 -8.93
N ASP A 521 20.89 -17.33 -9.17
CA ASP A 521 20.86 -16.34 -8.07
C ASP A 521 19.46 -16.39 -7.43
N ALA A 522 19.25 -17.38 -6.58
CA ALA A 522 17.93 -17.65 -5.99
C ALA A 522 18.03 -17.75 -4.47
N VAL A 523 17.09 -17.07 -3.81
CA VAL A 523 16.78 -17.30 -2.41
C VAL A 523 16.41 -18.78 -2.20
N PRO A 524 16.90 -19.44 -1.13
CA PRO A 524 16.54 -20.83 -0.84
C PRO A 524 15.02 -21.01 -0.68
N VAL A 525 14.45 -21.99 -1.37
CA VAL A 525 12.98 -22.21 -1.41
C VAL A 525 12.43 -22.72 -0.08
N ALA A 526 13.11 -23.67 0.56
CA ALA A 526 12.62 -24.31 1.78
C ALA A 526 12.29 -23.33 2.94
N PRO A 527 13.17 -22.38 3.32
CA PRO A 527 12.84 -21.41 4.37
C PRO A 527 11.70 -20.46 3.98
N VAL A 528 11.59 -20.11 2.69
CA VAL A 528 10.47 -19.29 2.19
C VAL A 528 9.15 -20.07 2.30
N VAL A 529 9.11 -21.34 1.93
CA VAL A 529 7.92 -22.18 2.11
C VAL A 529 7.54 -22.29 3.60
N ALA A 530 8.52 -22.52 4.48
CA ALA A 530 8.27 -22.57 5.92
C ALA A 530 7.70 -21.25 6.46
N ALA A 531 8.23 -20.11 6.00
CA ALA A 531 7.70 -18.78 6.32
C ALA A 531 6.22 -18.64 5.96
N TRP A 532 5.86 -19.00 4.73
CA TRP A 532 4.47 -18.99 4.26
C TRP A 532 3.56 -19.92 5.05
N VAL A 533 4.01 -21.14 5.36
CA VAL A 533 3.25 -22.09 6.19
C VAL A 533 3.00 -21.52 7.59
N LEU A 534 4.02 -20.97 8.24
CA LEU A 534 3.88 -20.38 9.58
C LEU A 534 2.92 -19.19 9.58
N THR A 535 3.04 -18.29 8.60
CA THR A 535 2.09 -17.19 8.43
C THR A 535 0.68 -17.71 8.19
N GLY A 536 0.50 -18.67 7.28
CA GLY A 536 -0.80 -19.29 6.99
C GLY A 536 -1.44 -19.95 8.21
N LEU A 537 -0.65 -20.66 9.03
CA LEU A 537 -1.11 -21.25 10.29
C LEU A 537 -1.53 -20.19 11.31
N ALA A 538 -0.81 -19.07 11.42
CA ALA A 538 -1.18 -17.96 12.30
C ALA A 538 -2.48 -17.28 11.85
N VAL A 539 -2.64 -17.06 10.53
CA VAL A 539 -3.88 -16.55 9.95
C VAL A 539 -5.02 -17.52 10.22
N PHE A 540 -4.85 -18.82 9.93
CA PHE A 540 -5.85 -19.85 10.18
C PHE A 540 -6.23 -19.92 11.67
N TRP A 541 -5.27 -19.94 12.59
CA TRP A 541 -5.50 -19.92 14.04
C TRP A 541 -6.31 -18.69 14.48
N SER A 542 -6.12 -17.55 13.84
CA SER A 542 -6.86 -16.32 14.15
C SER A 542 -8.35 -16.42 13.79
N ILE A 543 -8.70 -17.32 12.87
CA ILE A 543 -10.04 -17.54 12.34
C ILE A 543 -10.71 -18.78 12.98
N ALA A 544 -10.00 -19.92 13.06
CA ALA A 544 -10.51 -21.27 13.30
C ALA A 544 -11.20 -21.52 14.66
N ALA A 545 -10.97 -20.67 15.65
CA ALA A 545 -11.55 -20.82 16.99
C ALA A 545 -12.69 -19.83 17.27
N SER A 546 -13.17 -19.16 16.24
CA SER A 546 -14.47 -18.50 16.30
C SER A 546 -15.51 -19.60 16.08
N ARG A 547 -16.20 -20.06 17.14
CA ARG A 547 -17.43 -20.87 17.01
C ARG A 547 -18.52 -20.01 16.37
N THR A 548 -18.35 -19.70 15.10
CA THR A 548 -19.27 -18.95 14.26
C THR A 548 -19.10 -19.49 12.85
N THR A 549 -20.11 -20.24 12.42
CA THR A 549 -20.46 -20.48 11.03
C THR A 549 -20.10 -19.29 10.12
N LEU A 550 -19.70 -19.57 8.88
CA LEU A 550 -19.47 -18.61 7.79
C LEU A 550 -20.68 -17.66 7.61
N SER A 551 -20.73 -16.62 8.44
CA SER A 551 -21.74 -15.58 8.47
C SER A 551 -21.09 -14.35 9.08
N PHE A 552 -20.42 -13.55 8.24
CA PHE A 552 -19.99 -12.16 8.48
C PHE A 552 -19.95 -11.67 9.96
N PRO A 553 -18.90 -11.96 10.75
CA PRO A 553 -18.68 -11.30 12.02
C PRO A 553 -17.30 -10.61 12.04
N LEU A 554 -17.07 -9.67 11.13
CA LEU A 554 -16.15 -8.54 11.35
C LEU A 554 -16.80 -7.44 12.23
N LEU A 555 -18.07 -7.61 12.61
CA LEU A 555 -18.89 -6.64 13.34
C LEU A 555 -19.22 -7.08 14.78
N GLY A 556 -18.23 -7.64 15.49
CA GLY A 556 -18.36 -7.99 16.91
C GLY A 556 -18.46 -6.75 17.79
N GLY A 557 -19.69 -6.40 18.18
CA GLY A 557 -20.06 -5.18 18.89
C GLY A 557 -19.34 -4.94 20.21
N ILE A 558 -18.98 -3.68 20.41
CA ILE A 558 -18.61 -3.11 21.71
C ILE A 558 -19.90 -3.07 22.53
N LYS A 559 -20.09 -4.01 23.46
CA LYS A 559 -21.18 -3.93 24.44
C LYS A 559 -20.86 -2.81 25.44
N PRO A 560 -21.74 -1.80 25.63
CA PRO A 560 -21.58 -0.86 26.72
C PRO A 560 -21.79 -1.57 28.07
N ARG A 561 -20.90 -1.31 29.04
CA ARG A 561 -21.07 -1.73 30.44
C ARG A 561 -22.39 -1.14 30.98
N ARG A 562 -23.22 -1.97 31.61
CA ARG A 562 -24.40 -1.51 32.37
C ARG A 562 -23.95 -0.67 33.57
N PRO A 563 -24.65 0.42 33.93
CA PRO A 563 -24.38 1.12 35.19
C PRO A 563 -24.80 0.23 36.37
N HIS A 564 -23.98 0.25 37.43
CA HIS A 564 -24.33 -0.34 38.72
C HIS A 564 -25.65 0.24 39.25
N PRO A 565 -26.56 -0.57 39.82
CA PRO A 565 -27.71 -0.03 40.54
C PRO A 565 -27.20 0.71 41.77
N ARG A 566 -27.53 2.00 41.89
CA ARG A 566 -27.36 2.76 43.13
C ARG A 566 -28.13 2.04 44.24
N ARG A 567 -27.42 1.59 45.27
CA ARG A 567 -28.03 1.22 46.55
C ARG A 567 -28.77 2.45 47.06
N ARG A 568 -30.10 2.37 47.18
CA ARG A 568 -30.85 3.22 48.11
C ARG A 568 -30.63 2.62 49.50
N THR A 569 -30.03 3.38 50.40
CA THR A 569 -30.17 3.16 51.84
C THR A 569 -31.38 3.95 52.34
N PRO A 570 -32.13 3.41 53.33
CA PRO A 570 -33.32 4.04 53.88
C PRO A 570 -33.02 5.35 54.62
#